data_AF-A0A645G6I1-F1
#
_entry.id   AF-A0A645G6I1-F1
#
_cell.length_a   1.000
_cell.length_b   1.000
_cell.length_c   1.000
_cell.angle_alpha   90.00
_cell.angle_beta   90.00
_cell.angle_gamma   90.00
#
_symmetry.space_group_name_H-M   'P 1'
#
loop_
_entity.id
_entity.type
_entity.pdbx_description
1 polymer ?
#
loop_
_entity_poly.entity_id
_entity_poly.type
_entity_poly.pdbx_seq_one_letter_code
_entity_poly.pdbx_strand_id
1 'polypeptide(L)'
;MATARDYIDGEIVLLGGTLDRSGQRLEGEIAMQSIQRFQPTCSVVMIEHVSEDGTLSVASESAAGILAESLRLSQRCVAVIAQRPDYGEARYPVGKLSALSAVVTPQIVAAEYHSRFIAVGLTNSYTNNECLTWINPALLPAR
;
A
#
# COMPACT_ATOMS: atom_id res chain seq x y z
N MET A 1 -27.75 -7.67 -7.07
CA MET A 1 -26.47 -7.36 -6.40
C MET A 1 -25.65 -6.55 -7.39
N ALA A 2 -25.28 -5.32 -7.02
CA ALA A 2 -24.39 -4.53 -7.86
C ALA A 2 -22.99 -5.16 -7.84
N THR A 3 -22.39 -5.34 -9.00
CA THR A 3 -21.03 -5.87 -9.14
C THR A 3 -20.02 -4.74 -8.94
N ALA A 4 -18.76 -5.04 -8.64
CA ALA A 4 -17.73 -4.00 -8.50
C ALA A 4 -17.61 -3.08 -9.73
N ARG A 5 -18.01 -3.58 -10.92
CA ARG A 5 -18.13 -2.79 -12.17
C ARG A 5 -19.10 -1.63 -12.08
N ASP A 6 -20.12 -1.72 -11.23
CA ASP A 6 -21.16 -0.68 -11.12
C ASP A 6 -20.69 0.53 -10.29
N TYR A 7 -19.50 0.46 -9.68
CA TYR A 7 -18.93 1.51 -8.81
C TYR A 7 -17.54 1.99 -9.25
N ILE A 8 -16.96 1.41 -10.30
CA ILE A 8 -15.63 1.77 -10.80
C ILE A 8 -15.82 2.42 -12.17
N ASP A 9 -15.68 3.74 -12.22
CA ASP A 9 -15.62 4.49 -13.48
C ASP A 9 -14.25 4.28 -14.13
N GLY A 10 -14.25 3.79 -15.38
CA GLY A 10 -13.04 3.63 -16.21
C GLY A 10 -12.84 2.23 -16.79
N GLU A 11 -11.76 2.06 -17.55
CA GLU A 11 -11.35 0.76 -18.08
C GLU A 11 -10.80 -0.11 -16.95
N ILE A 12 -11.44 -1.26 -16.69
CA ILE A 12 -10.92 -2.25 -15.76
C ILE A 12 -9.97 -3.17 -16.53
N VAL A 13 -8.67 -2.97 -16.33
CA VAL A 13 -7.62 -3.84 -16.89
C VAL A 13 -7.19 -4.84 -15.83
N LEU A 14 -7.49 -6.12 -16.07
CA LEU A 14 -7.00 -7.22 -15.24
C LEU A 14 -5.64 -7.67 -15.80
N LEU A 15 -4.58 -7.22 -15.16
CA LEU A 15 -3.21 -7.48 -15.62
C LEU A 15 -2.70 -8.87 -15.20
N GLY A 16 -3.40 -9.59 -14.34
CA GLY A 16 -3.10 -10.99 -14.03
C GLY A 16 -4.19 -11.68 -13.21
N GLY A 17 -4.23 -13.00 -13.34
CA GLY A 17 -4.97 -13.96 -12.50
C GLY A 17 -6.47 -13.69 -12.29
N THR A 18 -7.14 -14.60 -11.58
CA THR A 18 -8.41 -14.32 -10.91
C THR A 18 -8.11 -13.92 -9.46
N LEU A 19 -8.86 -12.96 -8.91
CA LEU A 19 -8.87 -12.71 -7.47
C LEU A 19 -9.56 -13.89 -6.78
N ASP A 20 -8.84 -14.99 -6.62
CA ASP A 20 -9.30 -16.18 -5.93
C ASP A 20 -8.28 -16.65 -4.89
N ARG A 21 -8.65 -17.68 -4.12
CA ARG A 21 -7.79 -18.22 -3.07
C ARG A 21 -6.55 -18.94 -3.60
N SER A 22 -6.42 -19.14 -4.91
CA SER A 22 -5.24 -19.79 -5.50
C SER A 22 -4.01 -18.90 -5.46
N GLY A 23 -4.18 -17.59 -5.25
CA GLY A 23 -3.06 -16.68 -5.03
C GLY A 23 -2.23 -16.45 -6.29
N GLN A 24 -2.84 -16.53 -7.48
CA GLN A 24 -2.17 -16.18 -8.73
C GLN A 24 -1.72 -14.70 -8.68
N ARG A 25 -0.41 -14.48 -8.81
CA ARG A 25 0.21 -13.15 -8.78
C ARG A 25 0.82 -12.86 -10.14
N LEU A 26 0.62 -11.63 -10.63
CA LEU A 26 1.41 -11.11 -11.73
C LEU A 26 2.76 -10.68 -11.16
N GLU A 27 3.84 -11.32 -11.60
CA GLU A 27 5.19 -11.04 -11.11
C GLU A 27 6.16 -10.73 -12.26
N GLY A 28 7.33 -10.18 -11.91
CA GLY A 28 8.42 -9.91 -12.83
C GLY A 28 8.17 -8.76 -13.81
N GLU A 29 8.90 -8.79 -14.94
CA GLU A 29 8.94 -7.71 -15.93
C GLU A 29 7.57 -7.32 -16.49
N ILE A 30 6.68 -8.30 -16.70
CA ILE A 30 5.33 -8.03 -17.23
C ILE A 30 4.53 -7.17 -16.26
N ALA A 31 4.64 -7.42 -14.95
CA ALA A 31 3.99 -6.61 -13.93
C ALA A 31 4.52 -5.17 -13.95
N MET A 32 5.84 -5.01 -13.99
CA MET A 32 6.48 -3.70 -14.00
C MET A 32 6.11 -2.89 -15.25
N GLN A 33 6.19 -3.49 -16.43
CA GLN A 33 5.83 -2.85 -17.69
C GLN A 33 4.36 -2.42 -17.71
N SER A 34 3.48 -3.20 -17.08
CA SER A 34 2.06 -2.86 -17.00
C SER A 34 1.82 -1.61 -16.14
N ILE A 35 2.45 -1.53 -14.96
CA ILE A 35 2.36 -0.33 -14.10
C ILE A 35 2.94 0.89 -14.82
N GLN A 36 4.07 0.74 -15.51
CA GLN A 36 4.71 1.81 -16.26
C GLN A 36 3.86 2.31 -17.43
N ARG A 37 3.13 1.41 -18.09
CA ARG A 37 2.25 1.71 -19.23
C ARG A 37 0.98 2.43 -18.79
N PHE A 38 0.32 1.93 -17.74
CA PHE A 38 -1.00 2.42 -17.34
C PHE A 38 -0.97 3.52 -16.28
N GLN A 39 0.12 3.64 -15.51
CA GLN A 39 0.35 4.67 -14.49
C GLN A 39 -0.88 4.92 -13.60
N PRO A 40 -1.14 4.03 -12.62
CA PRO A 40 -2.35 4.09 -11.83
C PRO A 40 -2.50 5.43 -11.12
N THR A 41 -3.69 6.04 -11.19
CA THR A 41 -3.98 7.26 -10.42
C THR A 41 -3.97 6.99 -8.91
N CYS A 42 -4.35 5.77 -8.51
CA CYS A 42 -4.37 5.31 -7.14
C CYS A 42 -3.90 3.86 -7.06
N SER A 43 -2.98 3.57 -6.15
CA SER A 43 -2.58 2.21 -5.79
C SER A 43 -2.91 1.90 -4.34
N VAL A 44 -3.34 0.68 -4.09
CA VAL A 44 -3.46 0.10 -2.74
C VAL A 44 -2.45 -1.04 -2.66
N VAL A 45 -1.50 -0.94 -1.74
CA VAL A 45 -0.38 -1.87 -1.61
C VAL A 45 -0.36 -2.53 -0.23
N MET A 46 -0.01 -3.80 -0.14
CA MET A 46 0.22 -4.46 1.15
C MET A 46 1.68 -4.26 1.56
N ILE A 47 1.90 -3.71 2.75
CA ILE A 47 3.23 -3.54 3.35
C ILE A 47 3.27 -4.36 4.63
N GLU A 48 4.34 -5.11 4.82
CA GLU A 48 4.46 -6.05 5.92
C GLU A 48 5.25 -5.46 7.09
N HIS A 49 6.21 -4.58 6.80
CA HIS A 49 7.04 -3.95 7.82
C HIS A 49 7.34 -2.48 7.54
N VAL A 50 7.43 -1.68 8.61
CA VAL A 50 7.92 -0.30 8.58
C VAL A 50 9.09 -0.17 9.54
N SER A 51 10.29 0.10 9.04
CA SER A 51 11.48 0.33 9.87
C SER A 51 11.40 1.64 10.65
N GLU A 52 12.25 1.79 11.66
CA GLU A 52 12.30 2.99 12.51
C GLU A 52 12.55 4.27 11.71
N ASP A 53 13.35 4.18 10.63
CA ASP A 53 13.63 5.26 9.70
C ASP A 53 12.54 5.48 8.62
N GLY A 54 11.38 4.85 8.81
CA GLY A 54 10.24 4.90 7.90
C GLY A 54 10.40 4.08 6.61
N THR A 55 11.41 3.21 6.50
CA THR A 55 11.52 2.31 5.33
C THR A 55 10.41 1.27 5.31
N LEU A 56 9.67 1.20 4.21
CA LEU A 56 8.64 0.20 3.95
C LEU A 56 9.28 -1.06 3.37
N SER A 57 8.85 -2.24 3.81
CA SER A 57 9.39 -3.51 3.32
C SER A 57 8.34 -4.61 3.25
N VAL A 58 8.63 -5.60 2.42
CA VAL A 58 7.89 -6.85 2.25
C VAL A 58 8.84 -8.05 2.24
N ALA A 59 8.32 -9.25 2.46
CA ALA A 59 9.07 -10.50 2.54
C ALA A 59 9.42 -11.10 1.17
N SER A 60 8.80 -10.62 0.10
CA SER A 60 9.06 -11.08 -1.27
C SER A 60 9.84 -10.03 -2.07
N GLU A 61 11.00 -10.42 -2.59
CA GLU A 61 11.81 -9.60 -3.49
C GLU A 61 11.07 -9.25 -4.78
N SER A 62 10.37 -10.22 -5.37
CA SER A 62 9.59 -10.02 -6.59
C SER A 62 8.44 -9.03 -6.38
N ALA A 63 7.77 -9.09 -5.23
CA ALA A 63 6.76 -8.11 -4.85
C ALA A 63 7.37 -6.73 -4.60
N ALA A 64 8.54 -6.65 -3.96
CA ALA A 64 9.15 -5.38 -3.59
C ALA A 64 9.37 -4.45 -4.79
N GLY A 65 9.87 -4.98 -5.92
CA GLY A 65 10.05 -4.20 -7.14
C GLY A 65 8.74 -3.66 -7.72
N ILE A 66 7.69 -4.48 -7.75
CA ILE A 66 6.36 -4.11 -8.27
C ILE A 66 5.70 -3.05 -7.39
N LEU A 67 5.79 -3.22 -6.08
CA LEU A 67 5.24 -2.27 -5.10
C LEU A 67 6.02 -0.95 -5.11
N ALA A 68 7.34 -1.00 -5.31
CA ALA A 68 8.17 0.20 -5.44
C ALA A 68 7.79 1.01 -6.67
N GLU A 69 7.57 0.35 -7.82
CA GLU A 69 7.09 1.01 -9.04
C GLU A 69 5.69 1.58 -8.87
N SER A 70 4.79 0.83 -8.20
CA SER A 70 3.43 1.32 -7.88
C SER A 70 3.48 2.58 -7.00
N LEU A 71 4.32 2.58 -5.96
CA LEU A 71 4.51 3.72 -5.07
C LEU A 71 5.10 4.93 -5.81
N ARG A 72 6.04 4.69 -6.75
CA ARG A 72 6.71 5.74 -7.51
C ARG A 72 5.82 6.40 -8.56
N LEU A 73 4.98 5.61 -9.24
CA LEU A 73 4.21 6.07 -10.40
C LEU A 73 2.80 6.53 -10.05
N SER A 74 2.27 6.13 -8.89
CA SER A 74 0.92 6.50 -8.51
C SER A 74 0.83 7.92 -7.99
N GLN A 75 -0.20 8.65 -8.39
CA GLN A 75 -0.50 9.96 -7.80
C GLN A 75 -0.88 9.83 -6.32
N ARG A 76 -1.56 8.72 -5.97
CA ARG A 76 -1.92 8.37 -4.59
C ARG A 76 -1.55 6.91 -4.34
N CYS A 77 -0.84 6.66 -3.25
CA CYS A 77 -0.54 5.30 -2.81
C CYS A 77 -1.02 5.11 -1.38
N VAL A 78 -1.87 4.12 -1.15
CA VAL A 78 -2.41 3.75 0.15
C VAL A 78 -1.77 2.43 0.55
N ALA A 79 -1.09 2.39 1.70
CA ALA A 79 -0.59 1.14 2.24
C ALA A 79 -1.62 0.49 3.17
N VAL A 80 -1.79 -0.81 3.05
CA VAL A 80 -2.41 -1.65 4.06
C VAL A 80 -1.30 -2.29 4.88
N ILE A 81 -1.32 -2.06 6.19
CA ILE A 81 -0.35 -2.66 7.13
C ILE A 81 -1.13 -3.47 8.14
N ALA A 82 -1.23 -4.77 7.90
CA ALA A 82 -2.06 -5.67 8.69
C ALA A 82 -1.30 -6.43 9.77
N GLN A 83 0.03 -6.47 9.69
CA GLN A 83 0.87 -7.28 10.56
C GLN A 83 1.65 -6.40 11.55
N ARG A 84 1.86 -6.94 12.75
CA ARG A 84 2.80 -6.36 13.71
C ARG A 84 4.23 -6.55 13.21
N PRO A 85 5.20 -5.74 13.70
CA PRO A 85 6.59 -5.93 13.34
C PRO A 85 7.06 -7.36 13.65
N ASP A 86 7.49 -8.10 12.61
CA ASP A 86 8.20 -9.38 12.76
C ASP A 86 9.68 -9.18 12.47
N TYR A 87 10.54 -9.51 13.44
CA TYR A 87 11.98 -9.30 13.39
C TYR A 87 12.76 -10.49 12.80
N GLY A 88 12.09 -11.60 12.47
CA GLY A 88 12.73 -12.83 11.99
C GLY A 88 12.79 -13.01 10.47
N GLU A 89 12.02 -12.25 9.69
CA GLU A 89 11.86 -12.48 8.25
C GLU A 89 12.77 -11.58 7.37
N ALA A 90 13.06 -12.05 6.16
CA ALA A 90 13.75 -11.26 5.14
C ALA A 90 12.93 -10.02 4.78
N ARG A 91 13.60 -8.87 4.59
CA ARG A 91 12.95 -7.59 4.32
C ARG A 91 13.53 -6.96 3.06
N TYR A 92 12.69 -6.87 2.04
CA TYR A 92 13.01 -6.23 0.78
C TYR A 92 12.40 -4.83 0.75
N PRO A 93 13.21 -3.77 0.54
CA PRO A 93 12.73 -2.39 0.62
C PRO A 93 11.82 -2.03 -0.55
N VAL A 94 10.72 -1.35 -0.25
CA VAL A 94 9.74 -0.84 -1.22
C VAL A 94 9.88 0.67 -1.41
N GLY A 95 10.11 1.40 -0.32
CA GLY A 95 10.16 2.87 -0.34
C GLY A 95 10.08 3.47 1.05
N LYS A 96 9.62 4.72 1.14
CA LYS A 96 9.49 5.46 2.41
C LYS A 96 8.03 5.69 2.78
N LEU A 97 7.75 5.60 4.08
CA LEU A 97 6.44 5.86 4.68
C LEU A 97 5.92 7.27 4.34
N SER A 98 6.81 8.26 4.23
CA SER A 98 6.46 9.63 3.85
C SER A 98 5.95 9.78 2.40
N ALA A 99 6.17 8.79 1.54
CA ALA A 99 5.67 8.79 0.16
C ALA A 99 4.23 8.26 0.07
N LEU A 100 3.67 7.71 1.14
CA LEU A 100 2.30 7.21 1.15
C LEU A 100 1.30 8.35 1.38
N SER A 101 0.22 8.33 0.61
CA SER A 101 -0.93 9.23 0.78
C SER A 101 -1.80 8.84 1.98
N ALA A 102 -1.87 7.54 2.30
CA ALA A 102 -2.51 7.04 3.50
C ALA A 102 -1.99 5.66 3.92
N VAL A 103 -2.24 5.30 5.18
CA VAL A 103 -2.03 3.97 5.74
C VAL A 103 -3.35 3.50 6.35
N VAL A 104 -3.79 2.30 6.00
CA VAL A 104 -4.93 1.60 6.59
C VAL A 104 -4.40 0.44 7.43
N THR A 105 -4.72 0.41 8.71
CA THR A 105 -4.11 -0.58 9.63
C THR A 105 -5.01 -0.89 10.82
N PRO A 106 -5.02 -2.14 11.33
CA PRO A 106 -5.74 -2.47 12.56
C PRO A 106 -5.27 -1.62 13.75
N GLN A 107 -6.17 -1.28 14.68
CA GLN A 107 -5.82 -0.43 15.83
C GLN A 107 -4.60 -0.96 16.61
N ILE A 108 -4.52 -2.27 16.82
CA ILE A 108 -3.41 -2.89 17.55
C ILE A 108 -2.07 -2.76 16.81
N VAL A 109 -2.09 -2.78 15.49
CA VAL A 109 -0.90 -2.60 14.64
C VAL A 109 -0.53 -1.12 14.55
N ALA A 110 -1.52 -0.23 14.47
CA ALA A 110 -1.32 1.20 14.51
C ALA A 110 -0.62 1.67 15.79
N ALA A 111 -0.90 1.02 16.93
CA ALA A 111 -0.24 1.32 18.20
C ALA A 111 1.27 1.02 18.15
N GLU A 112 1.68 -0.09 17.52
CA GLU A 112 3.09 -0.49 17.36
C GLU A 112 3.87 0.48 16.45
N TYR A 113 3.23 0.97 15.39
CA TYR A 113 3.85 1.89 14.42
C TYR A 113 3.59 3.38 14.69
N HIS A 114 2.90 3.71 15.79
CA HIS A 114 2.38 5.05 16.06
C HIS A 114 3.44 6.15 15.97
N SER A 115 4.59 5.96 16.62
CA SER A 115 5.69 6.94 16.61
C SER A 115 6.23 7.19 15.21
N ARG A 116 6.30 6.15 14.36
CA ARG A 116 6.77 6.22 12.98
C ARG A 116 5.77 6.97 12.09
N PHE A 117 4.47 6.77 12.29
CA PHE A 117 3.42 7.51 11.58
C PHE A 117 3.45 9.00 11.91
N ILE A 118 3.55 9.35 13.18
CA ILE A 118 3.67 10.76 13.62
C ILE A 118 4.95 11.39 13.11
N ALA A 119 6.07 10.66 13.09
CA ALA A 119 7.37 11.19 12.66
C ALA A 119 7.38 11.69 11.20
N VAL A 120 6.55 11.11 10.33
CA VAL A 120 6.41 11.56 8.93
C VAL A 120 5.19 12.47 8.71
N GLY A 121 4.51 12.89 9.78
CA GLY A 121 3.38 13.82 9.71
C GLY A 121 2.03 13.19 9.33
N LEU A 122 1.87 11.86 9.45
CA LEU A 122 0.55 11.25 9.25
C LEU A 122 -0.40 11.64 10.38
N THR A 123 -1.67 11.84 10.01
CA THR A 123 -2.74 12.20 10.94
C THR A 123 -3.82 11.12 10.94
N ASN A 124 -4.28 10.72 12.12
CA ASN A 124 -5.35 9.73 12.23
C ASN A 124 -6.69 10.35 11.81
N SER A 125 -7.25 9.86 10.70
CA SER A 125 -8.59 10.15 10.24
C SER A 125 -9.48 8.98 10.61
N TYR A 126 -10.22 9.14 11.72
CA TYR A 126 -11.04 8.10 12.34
C TYR A 126 -11.83 7.25 11.32
N THR A 127 -11.56 5.95 11.34
CA THR A 127 -12.39 4.89 10.77
C THR A 127 -12.62 3.87 11.89
N ASN A 128 -13.66 3.02 11.77
CA ASN A 128 -14.24 2.16 12.82
C ASN A 128 -13.31 1.64 13.94
N ASN A 129 -13.87 1.23 15.08
CA ASN A 129 -13.10 0.83 16.28
C ASN A 129 -12.04 -0.28 16.10
N GLU A 130 -11.97 -0.93 14.93
CA GLU A 130 -11.01 -2.01 14.64
C GLU A 130 -9.92 -1.60 13.65
N CYS A 131 -10.18 -0.64 12.75
CA CYS A 131 -9.27 -0.27 11.67
C CYS A 131 -9.14 1.25 11.55
N LEU A 132 -7.91 1.74 11.59
CA LEU A 132 -7.58 3.16 11.53
C LEU A 132 -7.01 3.54 10.17
N THR A 133 -7.40 4.72 9.71
CA THR A 133 -6.84 5.34 8.51
C THR A 133 -5.97 6.52 8.90
N TRP A 134 -4.68 6.45 8.57
CA TRP A 134 -3.72 7.52 8.78
C TRP A 134 -3.47 8.22 7.46
N ILE A 135 -3.73 9.51 7.40
CA ILE A 135 -3.69 10.30 6.17
C ILE A 135 -2.44 11.16 6.18
N ASN A 136 -1.80 11.29 5.01
CA ASN A 136 -0.73 12.25 4.78
C ASN A 136 -1.30 13.57 4.24
N PRO A 137 -1.42 14.62 5.07
CA PRO A 137 -2.02 15.88 4.65
C PRO A 137 -1.20 16.59 3.57
N ALA A 138 0.12 16.33 3.51
CA ALA A 138 1.01 16.94 2.53
C ALA A 138 0.79 16.41 1.10
N LEU A 139 0.16 15.24 0.96
CA LEU A 139 -0.10 14.59 -0.33
C LEU A 139 -1.58 14.62 -0.73
N LEU A 140 -2.45 15.14 0.14
CA LEU A 140 -3.83 15.40 -0.23
C LEU A 140 -3.95 16.79 -0.86
N PRO A 141 -4.73 16.94 -1.95
CA PRO A 141 -5.02 18.26 -2.48
C PRO A 141 -5.69 19.12 -1.41
N ALA A 142 -5.26 20.38 -1.29
CA ALA A 142 -5.95 21.37 -0.49
C ALA A 142 -7.40 21.45 -0.97
N ARG A 143 -8.35 21.35 -0.02
CA ARG A 143 -9.77 21.50 -0.31
C ARG A 143 -10.12 22.94 -0.68
#